data_AF-A0A661Q844-F1
#
_entry.id   AF-A0A661Q844-F1
#
_cell.length_a   1.000
_cell.length_b   1.000
_cell.length_c   1.000
_cell.angle_alpha   90.00
_cell.angle_beta   90.00
_cell.angle_gamma   90.00
#
_symmetry.space_group_name_H-M   'P 1'
#
loop_
_entity.id
_entity.type
_entity.pdbx_description
1 polymer ?
#
loop_
_entity_poly.entity_id
_entity_poly.type
_entity_poly.pdbx_seq_one_letter_code
_entity_poly.pdbx_strand_id
1 'polypeptide(L)'
;MSEQEAIEIFDEWNPPQLSEEASSWLLSQLTPQAFLRFARAIQQDPEGQAALSGFRISHNSIQKPGIKQAISVRLVSLLVSSRWARSAFFIISFPHGRWFRWAEVIEVHDEIWLMVNWRELIKGTGDPALAVAFALDDRISLAKRGERALKTRSIWTGELAGSKELLPEAWAEFSGLLGPRELRDPSDTEVLESQRIRLEELSARLRKAEQDGIRQKKARKKLETGIRELEAKCLEQESFISNLKEKLKEQSGRIKAYETEMESEIEARVACFYREFCNCDMCEEELWKDSMKEGGSKDLLQRVERALTAQSHLDSRYGTRSRVTARLKKLESKYEEVERALSDVLVPAQSLLKAREDLQLEIAHWREMLPGAEEACSPLAGSLLGHARTFKVNEEGIRQLEAFLAEVGRSPIGTLLNEEEKAFLQRSIGMLLAERRKIWQACMLAKHPPVRILP
;
A
#
# COMPACT_ATOMS: atom_id res chain seq x y z
N MET A 1 30.10 -26.25 -11.67
CA MET A 1 30.63 -26.25 -10.29
C MET A 1 31.96 -26.93 -10.32
N SER A 2 33.02 -26.23 -9.92
CA SER A 2 34.34 -26.85 -9.74
C SER A 2 34.31 -27.76 -8.51
N GLU A 3 35.20 -28.76 -8.42
CA GLU A 3 35.30 -29.64 -7.24
C GLU A 3 35.62 -28.86 -5.96
N GLN A 4 36.25 -27.69 -6.07
CA GLN A 4 36.56 -26.79 -4.95
C GLN A 4 35.33 -26.05 -4.42
N GLU A 5 34.42 -25.58 -5.29
CA GLU A 5 33.14 -24.96 -4.87
C GLU A 5 32.23 -25.97 -4.15
N ALA A 6 32.29 -27.25 -4.55
CA ALA A 6 31.53 -28.29 -3.86
C ALA A 6 32.06 -28.52 -2.44
N ILE A 7 33.39 -28.52 -2.24
CA ILE A 7 34.07 -28.71 -0.95
C ILE A 7 33.79 -27.54 0.02
N GLU A 8 33.73 -26.29 -0.44
CA GLU A 8 33.36 -25.15 0.41
C GLU A 8 31.91 -25.24 0.92
N ILE A 9 30.97 -25.76 0.11
CA ILE A 9 29.59 -26.02 0.53
C ILE A 9 29.52 -27.14 1.61
N PHE A 10 30.45 -28.10 1.59
CA PHE A 10 30.50 -29.19 2.58
C PHE A 10 30.83 -28.69 4.01
N ASP A 11 31.64 -27.65 4.14
CA ASP A 11 32.09 -27.16 5.45
C ASP A 11 31.06 -26.24 6.13
N GLU A 12 30.28 -25.48 5.36
CA GLU A 12 29.30 -24.52 5.91
C GLU A 12 27.91 -25.13 6.15
N TRP A 13 27.49 -26.14 5.38
CA TRP A 13 26.16 -26.72 5.54
C TRP A 13 26.09 -27.73 6.71
N ASN A 14 25.10 -27.56 7.59
CA ASN A 14 24.87 -28.45 8.71
C ASN A 14 23.72 -29.43 8.38
N PRO A 15 24.02 -30.68 7.98
CA PRO A 15 22.99 -31.65 7.61
C PRO A 15 22.14 -32.06 8.82
N PRO A 16 20.85 -32.42 8.63
CA PRO A 16 19.97 -32.76 9.73
C PRO A 16 20.42 -34.04 10.43
N GLN A 17 20.35 -34.06 11.76
CA GLN A 17 20.67 -35.26 12.54
C GLN A 17 19.62 -36.35 12.34
N LEU A 18 20.07 -37.61 12.33
CA LEU A 18 19.24 -38.77 11.99
C LEU A 18 19.17 -39.76 13.17
N SER A 19 18.03 -40.42 13.32
CA SER A 19 17.91 -41.66 14.10
C SER A 19 18.45 -42.85 13.31
N GLU A 20 18.68 -43.99 13.98
CA GLU A 20 19.06 -45.24 13.32
C GLU A 20 17.97 -45.71 12.34
N GLU A 21 16.70 -45.59 12.72
CA GLU A 21 15.57 -45.98 11.88
C GLU A 21 15.41 -45.08 10.66
N ALA A 22 15.55 -43.75 10.83
CA ALA A 22 15.56 -42.82 9.71
C ALA A 22 16.72 -43.12 8.75
N SER A 23 17.91 -43.39 9.29
CA SER A 23 19.09 -43.73 8.49
C SER A 23 18.88 -45.03 7.70
N SER A 24 18.31 -46.05 8.33
CA SER A 24 17.98 -47.32 7.69
C SER A 24 16.96 -47.14 6.57
N TRP A 25 15.89 -46.38 6.83
CA TRP A 25 14.87 -46.08 5.84
C TRP A 25 15.46 -45.28 4.67
N LEU A 26 16.23 -44.23 4.93
CA LEU A 26 16.87 -43.40 3.91
C LEU A 26 17.77 -44.21 2.97
N LEU A 27 18.58 -45.12 3.51
CA LEU A 27 19.41 -46.02 2.71
C LEU A 27 18.59 -47.00 1.86
N SER A 28 17.43 -47.44 2.36
CA SER A 28 16.53 -48.33 1.61
C SER A 28 15.93 -47.65 0.37
N GLN A 29 15.75 -46.32 0.40
CA GLN A 29 15.19 -45.55 -0.70
C GLN A 29 16.20 -45.26 -1.83
N LEU A 30 17.50 -45.52 -1.61
CA LEU A 30 18.51 -45.28 -2.63
C LEU A 30 18.44 -46.32 -3.76
N THR A 31 18.49 -45.84 -4.99
CA THR A 31 18.71 -46.70 -6.17
C THR A 31 20.08 -47.40 -6.03
N PRO A 32 20.28 -48.58 -6.65
CA PRO A 32 21.57 -49.28 -6.59
C PRO A 32 22.77 -48.42 -7.01
N GLN A 33 22.57 -47.54 -8.00
CA GLN A 33 23.60 -46.62 -8.49
C GLN A 33 23.89 -45.49 -7.47
N ALA A 34 22.87 -44.90 -6.85
CA ALA A 34 23.05 -43.89 -5.82
C ALA A 34 23.70 -44.47 -4.57
N PHE A 35 23.29 -45.69 -4.16
CA PHE A 35 23.91 -46.43 -3.07
C PHE A 35 25.40 -46.72 -3.34
N LEU A 36 25.74 -47.14 -4.57
CA LEU A 36 27.13 -47.35 -4.98
C LEU A 36 27.97 -46.08 -4.90
N ARG A 37 27.44 -44.96 -5.42
CA ARG A 37 28.10 -43.66 -5.36
C ARG A 37 28.32 -43.21 -3.92
N PHE A 38 27.30 -43.32 -3.08
CA PHE A 38 27.39 -42.99 -1.67
C PHE A 38 28.43 -43.84 -0.95
N ALA A 39 28.37 -45.17 -1.08
CA ALA A 39 29.30 -46.06 -0.40
C ALA A 39 30.76 -45.86 -0.86
N ARG A 40 30.99 -45.50 -2.14
CA ARG A 40 32.32 -45.13 -2.65
C ARG A 40 32.81 -43.78 -2.13
N ALA A 41 31.91 -42.80 -2.02
CA ALA A 41 32.24 -41.52 -1.41
C ALA A 41 32.67 -41.75 0.04
N ILE A 42 31.90 -42.52 0.82
CA ILE A 42 32.23 -42.87 2.20
C ILE A 42 33.61 -43.54 2.33
N GLN A 43 34.03 -44.37 1.38
CA GLN A 43 35.37 -44.97 1.41
C GLN A 43 36.53 -43.98 1.25
N GLN A 44 36.28 -42.75 0.79
CA GLN A 44 37.32 -41.71 0.69
C GLN A 44 37.58 -41.02 2.03
N ASP A 45 36.67 -41.17 3.00
CA ASP A 45 36.82 -40.63 4.35
C ASP A 45 37.47 -41.67 5.28
N PRO A 46 38.39 -41.29 6.20
CA PRO A 46 39.07 -42.25 7.08
C PRO A 46 38.14 -43.09 7.96
N GLU A 47 37.07 -42.49 8.53
CA GLU A 47 36.11 -43.21 9.37
C GLU A 47 35.27 -44.17 8.50
N GLY A 48 34.87 -43.70 7.32
CA GLY A 48 34.16 -44.50 6.33
C GLY A 48 34.98 -45.66 5.76
N GLN A 49 36.26 -45.45 5.49
CA GLN A 49 37.20 -46.48 5.04
C GLN A 49 37.37 -47.57 6.10
N ALA A 50 37.49 -47.19 7.38
CA ALA A 50 37.56 -48.13 8.49
C ALA A 50 36.26 -48.95 8.63
N ALA A 51 35.11 -48.29 8.59
CA ALA A 51 33.79 -48.92 8.74
C ALA A 51 33.42 -49.87 7.59
N LEU A 52 33.91 -49.57 6.37
CA LEU A 52 33.66 -50.38 5.16
C LEU A 52 34.84 -51.28 4.79
N SER A 53 35.82 -51.42 5.67
CA SER A 53 36.96 -52.32 5.48
C SER A 53 36.47 -53.77 5.31
N GLY A 54 37.03 -54.48 4.32
CA GLY A 54 36.63 -55.84 3.98
C GLY A 54 35.48 -55.96 2.97
N PHE A 55 34.78 -54.88 2.62
CA PHE A 55 33.78 -54.90 1.56
C PHE A 55 34.37 -54.47 0.21
N ARG A 56 34.21 -55.30 -0.83
CA ARG A 56 34.54 -54.92 -2.21
C ARG A 56 33.35 -54.18 -2.83
N ILE A 57 33.39 -52.85 -2.86
CA ILE A 57 32.29 -52.01 -3.34
C ILE A 57 32.31 -51.92 -4.87
N SER A 58 31.46 -52.72 -5.52
CA SER A 58 31.28 -52.77 -6.97
C SER A 58 29.80 -52.85 -7.31
N HIS A 59 29.47 -52.61 -8.57
CA HIS A 59 28.09 -52.72 -9.05
C HIS A 59 27.53 -54.13 -8.77
N ASN A 60 28.32 -55.17 -9.03
CA ASN A 60 27.90 -56.57 -8.85
C ASN A 60 27.79 -56.99 -7.37
N SER A 61 28.53 -56.35 -6.46
CA SER A 61 28.43 -56.69 -5.03
C SER A 61 27.22 -56.04 -4.36
N ILE A 62 26.84 -54.83 -4.76
CA ILE A 62 25.66 -54.12 -4.22
C ILE A 62 24.35 -54.72 -4.72
N GLN A 63 24.36 -55.37 -5.88
CA GLN A 63 23.20 -56.15 -6.35
C GLN A 63 22.92 -57.39 -5.50
N LYS A 64 23.89 -57.88 -4.70
CA LYS A 64 23.68 -59.00 -3.78
C LYS A 64 23.02 -58.51 -2.48
N PRO A 65 21.79 -58.94 -2.15
CA PRO A 65 21.04 -58.40 -1.01
C PRO A 65 21.78 -58.50 0.33
N GLY A 66 22.42 -59.64 0.61
CA GLY A 66 23.16 -59.84 1.87
C GLY A 66 24.38 -58.92 2.03
N ILE A 67 25.08 -58.61 0.94
CA ILE A 67 26.21 -57.68 0.96
C ILE A 67 25.72 -56.25 1.11
N LYS A 68 24.66 -55.86 0.36
CA LYS A 68 24.03 -54.54 0.50
C LYS A 68 23.53 -54.31 1.92
N GLN A 69 22.92 -55.32 2.55
CA GLN A 69 22.44 -55.23 3.92
C GLN A 69 23.59 -55.07 4.92
N ALA A 70 24.65 -55.86 4.80
CA ALA A 70 25.82 -55.76 5.67
C ALA A 70 26.51 -54.39 5.57
N ILE A 71 26.64 -53.85 4.35
CA ILE A 71 27.14 -52.48 4.12
C ILE A 71 26.18 -51.45 4.72
N SER A 72 24.87 -51.62 4.54
CA SER A 72 23.85 -50.69 5.05
C SER A 72 23.91 -50.57 6.57
N VAL A 73 24.11 -51.68 7.31
CA VAL A 73 24.26 -51.64 8.78
C VAL A 73 25.46 -50.79 9.21
N ARG A 74 26.59 -50.88 8.50
CA ARG A 74 27.78 -50.04 8.78
C ARG A 74 27.53 -48.56 8.45
N LEU A 75 26.84 -48.31 7.34
CA LEU A 75 26.47 -46.96 6.92
C LEU A 75 25.46 -46.29 7.87
N VAL A 76 24.53 -47.05 8.47
CA VAL A 76 23.59 -46.52 9.48
C VAL A 76 24.35 -45.92 10.66
N SER A 77 25.33 -46.64 11.21
CA SER A 77 26.14 -46.12 12.32
C SER A 77 26.84 -44.81 11.96
N LEU A 78 27.41 -44.72 10.75
CA LEU A 78 28.08 -43.52 10.26
C LEU A 78 27.12 -42.35 10.04
N LEU A 79 25.90 -42.60 9.54
CA LEU A 79 24.88 -41.56 9.36
C LEU A 79 24.42 -40.96 10.70
N VAL A 80 24.46 -41.75 11.78
CA VAL A 80 24.14 -41.28 13.13
C VAL A 80 25.30 -40.52 13.76
N SER A 81 26.54 -40.99 13.61
CA SER A 81 27.70 -40.40 14.31
C SER A 81 28.42 -39.29 13.54
N SER A 82 28.55 -39.41 12.21
CA SER A 82 29.41 -38.56 11.39
C SER A 82 28.62 -37.48 10.66
N ARG A 83 28.98 -36.20 10.88
CA ARG A 83 28.43 -35.06 10.11
C ARG A 83 28.75 -35.22 8.63
N TRP A 84 29.99 -35.61 8.33
CA TRP A 84 30.46 -35.73 6.95
C TRP A 84 29.67 -36.79 6.19
N ALA A 85 29.41 -37.95 6.80
CA ALA A 85 28.60 -39.01 6.18
C ALA A 85 27.16 -38.55 5.88
N ARG A 86 26.56 -37.74 6.76
CA ARG A 86 25.24 -37.13 6.51
C ARG A 86 25.28 -36.14 5.36
N SER A 87 26.27 -35.24 5.31
CA SER A 87 26.43 -34.29 4.21
C SER A 87 26.57 -35.02 2.88
N ALA A 88 27.46 -36.02 2.81
CA ALA A 88 27.67 -36.84 1.63
C ALA A 88 26.39 -37.57 1.21
N PHE A 89 25.62 -38.11 2.16
CA PHE A 89 24.35 -38.77 1.86
C PHE A 89 23.39 -37.81 1.18
N PHE A 90 23.08 -36.69 1.82
CA PHE A 90 22.05 -35.77 1.32
C PHE A 90 22.45 -35.17 -0.02
N ILE A 91 23.70 -34.77 -0.22
CA ILE A 91 24.17 -34.21 -1.50
C ILE A 91 24.06 -35.23 -2.64
N ILE A 92 24.47 -36.48 -2.42
CA ILE A 92 24.44 -37.52 -3.45
C ILE A 92 23.01 -37.98 -3.75
N SER A 93 22.14 -37.96 -2.75
CA SER A 93 20.78 -38.45 -2.86
C SER A 93 19.75 -37.38 -3.24
N PHE A 94 20.05 -36.09 -3.05
CA PHE A 94 19.13 -34.96 -3.30
C PHE A 94 18.46 -34.96 -4.68
N PRO A 95 19.17 -35.13 -5.82
CA PRO A 95 18.54 -35.04 -7.13
C PRO A 95 17.61 -36.22 -7.47
N HIS A 96 17.62 -37.30 -6.68
CA HIS A 96 16.89 -38.54 -6.95
C HIS A 96 16.03 -39.01 -5.78
N GLY A 97 16.06 -38.29 -4.65
CA GLY A 97 15.31 -38.62 -3.45
C GLY A 97 13.83 -38.37 -3.63
N ARG A 98 13.00 -39.26 -3.09
CA ARG A 98 11.53 -39.11 -3.11
C ARG A 98 11.06 -37.84 -2.40
N TRP A 99 11.84 -37.36 -1.42
CA TRP A 99 11.60 -36.12 -0.69
C TRP A 99 11.75 -34.86 -1.54
N PHE A 100 12.42 -34.91 -2.70
CA PHE A 100 12.55 -33.75 -3.59
C PHE A 100 11.18 -33.23 -4.05
N ARG A 101 10.25 -34.13 -4.39
CA ARG A 101 8.90 -33.75 -4.80
C ARG A 101 8.09 -33.13 -3.67
N TRP A 102 8.30 -33.60 -2.44
CA TRP A 102 7.69 -32.98 -1.27
C TRP A 102 8.28 -31.61 -0.97
N ALA A 103 9.57 -31.38 -1.26
CA ALA A 103 10.18 -30.06 -1.15
C ALA A 103 9.51 -29.05 -2.10
N GLU A 104 9.26 -29.43 -3.36
CA GLU A 104 8.51 -28.60 -4.32
C GLU A 104 7.09 -28.24 -3.81
N VAL A 105 6.39 -29.20 -3.17
CA VAL A 105 5.06 -28.97 -2.60
C VAL A 105 5.12 -28.03 -1.40
N ILE A 106 6.09 -28.22 -0.51
CA ILE A 106 6.29 -27.40 0.69
C ILE A 106 6.68 -25.96 0.33
N GLU A 107 7.46 -25.75 -0.74
CA GLU A 107 7.91 -24.43 -1.20
C GLU A 107 6.74 -23.49 -1.56
N VAL A 108 5.66 -24.05 -2.12
CA VAL A 108 4.49 -23.27 -2.56
C VAL A 108 3.58 -22.84 -1.39
N HIS A 109 3.76 -23.40 -0.20
CA HIS A 109 2.89 -23.15 0.95
C HIS A 109 3.50 -22.19 1.97
N ASP A 110 2.63 -21.44 2.64
CA ASP A 110 2.97 -20.49 3.69
C ASP A 110 3.64 -21.15 4.92
N GLU A 111 4.68 -20.52 5.46
CA GLU A 111 5.47 -21.05 6.58
C GLU A 111 4.64 -21.21 7.86
N ILE A 112 3.78 -20.23 8.17
CA ILE A 112 2.96 -20.24 9.40
C ILE A 112 1.96 -21.41 9.33
N TRP A 113 1.29 -21.57 8.20
CA TRP A 113 0.35 -22.68 8.00
C TRP A 113 1.05 -24.04 8.10
N LEU A 114 2.20 -24.21 7.46
CA LEU A 114 2.98 -25.45 7.54
C LEU A 114 3.45 -25.73 8.97
N MET A 115 3.89 -24.71 9.71
CA MET A 115 4.30 -24.85 11.11
C MET A 115 3.18 -25.32 12.04
N VAL A 116 1.94 -24.96 11.74
CA VAL A 116 0.76 -25.43 12.50
C VAL A 116 0.45 -26.89 12.15
N ASN A 117 0.48 -27.24 10.86
CA ASN A 117 -0.07 -28.50 10.36
C ASN A 117 0.94 -29.62 10.12
N TRP A 118 2.26 -29.38 10.19
CA TRP A 118 3.31 -30.33 9.77
C TRP A 118 3.18 -31.76 10.34
N ARG A 119 2.76 -31.93 11.60
CA ARG A 119 2.58 -33.26 12.21
C ARG A 119 1.44 -34.02 11.57
N GLU A 120 0.33 -33.34 11.35
CA GLU A 120 -0.85 -33.94 10.74
C GLU A 120 -0.61 -34.23 9.27
N LEU A 121 0.15 -33.38 8.59
CA LEU A 121 0.55 -33.64 7.20
C LEU A 121 1.43 -34.89 7.08
N ILE A 122 2.49 -35.03 7.90
CA ILE A 122 3.36 -36.23 7.87
C ILE A 122 2.58 -37.49 8.24
N LYS A 123 1.69 -37.42 9.24
CA LYS A 123 0.88 -38.57 9.64
C LYS A 123 -0.20 -38.92 8.64
N GLY A 124 -0.89 -37.92 8.11
CA GLY A 124 -2.01 -38.07 7.20
C GLY A 124 -1.57 -38.58 5.83
N THR A 125 -0.44 -38.12 5.30
CA THR A 125 0.08 -38.60 4.01
C THR A 125 0.64 -40.01 4.11
N GLY A 126 1.07 -40.41 5.31
CA GLY A 126 1.72 -41.71 5.55
C GLY A 126 3.05 -41.87 4.81
N ASP A 127 3.62 -40.79 4.28
CA ASP A 127 4.89 -40.81 3.54
C ASP A 127 6.02 -40.15 4.36
N PRO A 128 6.96 -40.94 4.91
CA PRO A 128 8.10 -40.41 5.65
C PRO A 128 9.02 -39.49 4.83
N ALA A 129 8.95 -39.52 3.50
CA ALA A 129 9.69 -38.61 2.63
C ALA A 129 9.36 -37.13 2.89
N LEU A 130 8.13 -36.83 3.36
CA LEU A 130 7.73 -35.47 3.72
C LEU A 130 8.52 -34.94 4.93
N ALA A 131 8.83 -35.79 5.91
CA ALA A 131 9.64 -35.41 7.06
C ALA A 131 11.07 -35.03 6.66
N VAL A 132 11.62 -35.72 5.66
CA VAL A 132 12.94 -35.43 5.08
C VAL A 132 12.90 -34.10 4.31
N ALA A 133 11.84 -33.84 3.55
CA ALA A 133 11.67 -32.58 2.84
C ALA A 133 11.61 -31.38 3.79
N PHE A 134 10.84 -31.49 4.88
CA PHE A 134 10.82 -30.47 5.93
C PHE A 134 12.20 -30.21 6.55
N ALA A 135 13.04 -31.25 6.70
CA ALA A 135 14.35 -31.14 7.33
C ALA A 135 15.41 -30.49 6.41
N LEU A 136 15.15 -30.47 5.09
CA LEU A 136 16.02 -29.90 4.07
C LEU A 136 15.52 -28.53 3.57
N ASP A 137 14.46 -27.99 4.17
CA ASP A 137 13.89 -26.69 3.82
C ASP A 137 14.80 -25.54 4.28
N ASP A 138 14.92 -24.49 3.47
CA ASP A 138 15.73 -23.30 3.78
C ASP A 138 15.17 -22.49 4.96
N ARG A 139 13.87 -22.62 5.25
CA ARG A 139 13.20 -21.96 6.39
C ARG A 139 13.56 -22.68 7.68
N ILE A 140 14.39 -22.04 8.51
CA ILE A 140 14.93 -22.58 9.77
C ILE A 140 13.85 -23.20 10.68
N SER A 141 12.67 -22.59 10.76
CA SER A 141 11.58 -23.06 11.62
C SER A 141 11.03 -24.42 11.18
N LEU A 142 10.97 -24.65 9.86
CA LEU A 142 10.54 -25.91 9.26
C LEU A 142 11.64 -26.96 9.33
N ALA A 143 12.89 -26.58 9.02
CA ALA A 143 14.07 -27.43 9.15
C ALA A 143 14.17 -28.07 10.54
N LYS A 144 14.02 -27.26 11.61
CA LYS A 144 14.04 -27.74 13.01
C LYS A 144 12.93 -28.75 13.31
N ARG A 145 11.74 -28.59 12.71
CA ARG A 145 10.61 -29.52 12.90
C ARG A 145 10.82 -30.81 12.12
N GLY A 146 11.31 -30.72 10.88
CA GLY A 146 11.72 -31.87 10.08
C GLY A 146 12.81 -32.67 10.78
N GLU A 147 13.86 -32.02 11.29
CA GLU A 147 14.92 -32.68 12.05
C GLU A 147 14.39 -33.40 13.31
N ARG A 148 13.45 -32.76 14.03
CA ARG A 148 12.75 -33.42 15.16
C ARG A 148 11.98 -34.65 14.69
N ALA A 149 11.36 -34.62 13.51
CA ALA A 149 10.68 -35.77 12.91
C ALA A 149 11.67 -36.90 12.56
N LEU A 150 12.83 -36.57 11.98
CA LEU A 150 13.89 -37.54 11.65
C LEU A 150 14.44 -38.26 12.88
N LYS A 151 14.39 -37.63 14.06
CA LYS A 151 14.75 -38.25 15.35
C LYS A 151 13.63 -39.07 15.98
N THR A 152 12.40 -38.98 15.48
CA THR A 152 11.23 -39.61 16.08
C THR A 152 11.02 -41.01 15.49
N ARG A 153 11.22 -42.05 16.30
CA ARG A 153 11.16 -43.46 15.89
C ARG A 153 9.84 -43.89 15.24
N SER A 154 8.71 -43.40 15.75
CA SER A 154 7.35 -43.85 15.34
C SER A 154 6.99 -43.53 13.89
N ILE A 155 7.72 -42.64 13.23
CA ILE A 155 7.52 -42.30 11.81
C ILE A 155 8.07 -43.41 10.90
N TRP A 156 9.12 -44.12 11.36
CA TRP A 156 9.91 -45.02 10.52
C TRP A 156 9.53 -46.49 10.69
N THR A 157 8.86 -46.84 11.78
CA THR A 157 8.47 -48.22 12.12
C THR A 157 7.17 -48.69 11.43
N GLY A 158 6.58 -47.89 10.55
CA GLY A 158 5.37 -48.25 9.80
C GLY A 158 4.06 -48.18 10.59
N GLU A 159 4.10 -47.69 11.84
CA GLU A 159 2.91 -47.46 12.69
C GLU A 159 2.15 -46.16 12.35
N LEU A 160 2.48 -45.53 11.22
CA LEU A 160 1.74 -44.39 10.69
C LEU A 160 0.40 -44.86 10.09
N ALA A 161 -0.53 -45.24 10.96
CA ALA A 161 -1.93 -45.39 10.59
C ALA A 161 -2.51 -43.98 10.36
N GLY A 162 -2.30 -43.42 9.17
CA GLY A 162 -2.87 -42.15 8.78
C GLY A 162 -4.37 -42.30 8.53
N SER A 163 -5.22 -41.72 9.39
CA SER A 163 -6.61 -41.47 9.04
C SER A 163 -6.62 -40.40 7.94
N LYS A 164 -6.90 -40.79 6.69
CA LYS A 164 -7.05 -39.87 5.55
C LYS A 164 -8.12 -38.79 5.76
N GLU A 165 -8.97 -38.95 6.76
CA GLU A 165 -10.09 -38.08 7.11
C GLU A 165 -9.70 -36.66 7.57
N LEU A 166 -8.42 -36.40 7.89
CA LEU A 166 -7.95 -35.10 8.38
C LEU A 166 -7.06 -34.32 7.38
N LEU A 167 -6.80 -34.86 6.19
CA LEU A 167 -6.02 -34.16 5.18
C LEU A 167 -6.90 -33.27 4.30
N PRO A 168 -6.45 -32.05 3.94
CA PRO A 168 -7.03 -31.33 2.81
C PRO A 168 -6.99 -32.21 1.55
N GLU A 169 -8.08 -32.25 0.78
CA GLU A 169 -8.25 -33.15 -0.37
C GLU A 169 -7.06 -33.10 -1.34
N ALA A 170 -6.52 -31.90 -1.61
CA ALA A 170 -5.35 -31.71 -2.46
C ALA A 170 -4.09 -32.47 -1.97
N TRP A 171 -3.88 -32.57 -0.65
CA TRP A 171 -2.73 -33.29 -0.06
C TRP A 171 -2.87 -34.80 -0.15
N ALA A 172 -4.10 -35.31 -0.06
CA ALA A 172 -4.38 -36.72 -0.30
C ALA A 172 -4.11 -37.07 -1.78
N GLU A 173 -4.49 -36.21 -2.72
CA GLU A 173 -4.16 -36.39 -4.14
C GLU A 173 -2.65 -36.34 -4.40
N PHE A 174 -1.92 -35.38 -3.80
CA PHE A 174 -0.46 -35.33 -3.91
C PHE A 174 0.21 -36.59 -3.35
N SER A 175 -0.25 -37.12 -2.21
CA SER A 175 0.28 -38.39 -1.69
C SER A 175 0.04 -39.57 -2.64
N GLY A 176 -1.08 -39.60 -3.35
CA GLY A 176 -1.39 -40.63 -4.33
C GLY A 176 -0.55 -40.53 -5.61
N LEU A 177 -0.12 -39.31 -5.98
CA LEU A 177 0.76 -39.05 -7.10
C LEU A 177 2.25 -39.28 -6.78
N LEU A 178 2.65 -39.10 -5.52
CA LEU A 178 4.04 -39.15 -5.05
C LEU A 178 4.41 -40.46 -4.30
N GLY A 179 3.41 -41.26 -3.92
CA GLY A 179 3.59 -42.55 -3.27
C GLY A 179 4.32 -43.58 -4.15
N PRO A 180 4.92 -44.63 -3.54
CA PRO A 180 5.57 -45.68 -4.30
C PRO A 180 4.50 -46.48 -5.04
N ARG A 181 4.53 -46.45 -6.38
CA ARG A 181 3.81 -47.44 -7.19
C ARG A 181 4.40 -48.81 -6.86
N GLU A 182 3.76 -49.55 -5.96
CA GLU A 182 3.96 -50.98 -5.87
C GLU A 182 3.65 -51.57 -7.25
N LEU A 183 4.69 -52.10 -7.91
CA LEU A 183 4.55 -52.93 -9.08
C LEU A 183 3.84 -54.21 -8.65
N ARG A 184 2.51 -54.17 -8.61
CA ARG A 184 1.70 -55.39 -8.64
C ARG A 184 1.87 -56.00 -10.02
N ASP A 185 2.43 -57.21 -10.07
CA ASP A 185 2.46 -58.05 -11.26
C ASP A 185 1.04 -58.17 -11.83
N PRO A 186 0.81 -57.72 -13.07
CA PRO A 186 -0.42 -58.02 -13.78
C PRO A 186 -0.15 -59.03 -14.89
N SER A 187 -1.00 -60.05 -14.97
CA SER A 187 -1.11 -60.96 -16.10
C SER A 187 -0.97 -60.26 -17.47
N ASP A 188 0.00 -60.74 -18.25
CA ASP A 188 0.74 -60.06 -19.33
C ASP A 188 0.00 -59.75 -20.65
N THR A 189 -1.31 -59.54 -20.68
CA THR A 189 -1.98 -59.24 -21.98
C THR A 189 -2.95 -58.06 -21.92
N GLU A 190 -3.90 -58.00 -21.00
CA GLU A 190 -4.82 -56.84 -20.90
C GLU A 190 -4.13 -55.59 -20.30
N VAL A 191 -3.08 -55.77 -19.50
CA VAL A 191 -2.35 -54.65 -18.90
C VAL A 191 -1.35 -54.02 -19.87
N LEU A 192 -0.77 -54.77 -20.80
CA LEU A 192 0.07 -54.18 -21.85
C LEU A 192 -0.74 -53.31 -22.80
N GLU A 193 -1.97 -53.70 -23.12
CA GLU A 193 -2.84 -52.95 -24.02
C GLU A 193 -3.38 -51.67 -23.36
N SER A 194 -3.81 -51.75 -22.10
CA SER A 194 -4.19 -50.57 -21.32
C SER A 194 -3.00 -49.65 -20.99
N GLN A 195 -1.80 -50.18 -20.77
CA GLN A 195 -0.57 -49.39 -20.64
C GLN A 195 -0.17 -48.75 -21.97
N ARG A 196 -0.37 -49.42 -23.10
CA ARG A 196 -0.09 -48.88 -24.44
C ARG A 196 -1.04 -47.74 -24.79
N ILE A 197 -2.34 -47.91 -24.54
CA ILE A 197 -3.34 -46.83 -24.69
C ILE A 197 -2.98 -45.65 -23.77
N ARG A 198 -2.59 -45.93 -22.52
CA ARG A 198 -2.21 -44.89 -21.57
C ARG A 198 -0.89 -44.18 -21.96
N LEU A 199 0.06 -44.89 -22.55
CA LEU A 199 1.29 -44.32 -23.09
C LEU A 199 1.01 -43.46 -24.33
N GLU A 200 0.11 -43.89 -25.22
CA GLU A 200 -0.32 -43.10 -26.36
C GLU A 200 -1.05 -41.83 -25.90
N GLU A 201 -1.94 -41.92 -24.91
CA GLU A 201 -2.62 -40.78 -24.33
C GLU A 201 -1.64 -39.81 -23.64
N LEU A 202 -0.68 -40.33 -22.88
CA LEU A 202 0.39 -39.52 -22.28
C LEU A 202 1.28 -38.87 -23.33
N SER A 203 1.59 -39.57 -24.43
CA SER A 203 2.37 -39.01 -25.54
C SER A 203 1.63 -37.89 -26.27
N ALA A 204 0.31 -38.04 -26.44
CA ALA A 204 -0.55 -37.01 -27.02
C ALA A 204 -0.66 -35.78 -26.11
N ARG A 205 -0.79 -36.00 -24.79
CA ARG A 205 -0.75 -34.93 -23.78
C ARG A 205 0.61 -34.22 -23.74
N LEU A 206 1.72 -34.95 -23.86
CA LEU A 206 3.06 -34.38 -23.95
C LEU A 206 3.21 -33.49 -25.18
N ARG A 207 2.80 -33.97 -26.37
CA ARG A 207 2.82 -33.17 -27.61
C ARG A 207 1.96 -31.92 -27.50
N LYS A 208 0.80 -32.01 -26.85
CA LYS A 208 -0.07 -30.85 -26.61
C LYS A 208 0.59 -29.84 -25.66
N ALA A 209 1.20 -30.32 -24.58
CA ALA A 209 1.95 -29.49 -23.64
C ALA A 209 3.18 -28.83 -24.30
N GLU A 210 3.87 -29.51 -25.22
CA GLU A 210 4.96 -28.91 -26.01
C GLU A 210 4.46 -27.80 -26.94
N GLN A 211 3.33 -28.02 -27.62
CA GLN A 211 2.68 -27.00 -28.46
C GLN A 211 2.23 -25.79 -27.64
N ASP A 212 1.64 -26.03 -26.47
CA ASP A 212 1.23 -24.97 -25.55
C ASP A 212 2.45 -24.24 -24.98
N GLY A 213 3.55 -24.94 -24.69
CA GLY A 213 4.83 -24.33 -24.32
C GLY A 213 5.42 -23.43 -25.42
N ILE A 214 5.31 -23.82 -26.69
CA ILE A 214 5.71 -22.97 -27.83
C ILE A 214 4.79 -21.74 -27.93
N ARG A 215 3.48 -21.90 -27.74
CA ARG A 215 2.51 -20.78 -27.73
C ARG A 215 2.79 -19.82 -26.59
N GLN A 216 3.05 -20.32 -25.37
CA GLN A 216 3.41 -19.52 -24.21
C GLN A 216 4.74 -18.78 -24.42
N LYS A 217 5.76 -19.43 -25.00
CA LYS A 217 7.03 -18.74 -25.35
C LYS A 217 6.80 -17.59 -26.33
N LYS A 218 5.91 -17.76 -27.32
CA LYS A 218 5.54 -16.67 -28.26
C LYS A 218 4.76 -15.56 -27.56
N ALA A 219 3.81 -15.89 -26.69
CA ALA A 219 3.05 -14.92 -25.91
C ALA A 219 3.96 -14.12 -24.96
N ARG A 220 4.89 -14.79 -24.28
CA ARG A 220 5.89 -14.16 -23.41
C ARG A 220 6.78 -13.18 -24.19
N LYS A 221 7.28 -13.57 -25.36
CA LYS A 221 8.05 -12.65 -26.21
C LYS A 221 7.25 -11.40 -26.61
N LYS A 222 5.96 -11.56 -26.95
CA LYS A 222 5.07 -10.41 -27.25
C LYS A 222 4.85 -9.50 -26.05
N LEU A 223 4.70 -10.08 -24.86
CA LEU A 223 4.58 -9.31 -23.62
C LEU A 223 5.89 -8.58 -23.29
N GLU A 224 7.03 -9.23 -23.45
CA GLU A 224 8.36 -8.61 -23.26
C GLU A 224 8.59 -7.44 -24.22
N THR A 225 8.20 -7.56 -25.49
CA THR A 225 8.26 -6.42 -26.42
C THR A 225 7.29 -5.30 -26.02
N GLY A 226 6.07 -5.64 -25.60
CA GLY A 226 5.09 -4.66 -25.13
C GLY A 226 5.54 -3.91 -23.87
N ILE A 227 6.20 -4.59 -22.94
CA ILE A 227 6.80 -3.97 -21.74
C ILE A 227 7.87 -2.97 -22.17
N ARG A 228 8.79 -3.34 -23.06
CA ARG A 228 9.84 -2.42 -23.54
C ARG A 228 9.27 -1.17 -24.24
N GLU A 229 8.21 -1.34 -25.04
CA GLU A 229 7.53 -0.21 -25.67
C GLU A 229 6.85 0.71 -24.66
N LEU A 230 6.25 0.15 -23.60
CA LEU A 230 5.67 0.92 -22.51
C LEU A 230 6.73 1.65 -21.69
N GLU A 231 7.85 0.99 -21.38
CA GLU A 231 9.00 1.60 -20.70
C GLU A 231 9.56 2.77 -21.50
N ALA A 232 9.71 2.63 -22.82
CA ALA A 232 10.14 3.71 -23.69
C ALA A 232 9.16 4.91 -23.66
N LYS A 233 7.85 4.64 -23.70
CA LYS A 233 6.82 5.69 -23.58
C LYS A 233 6.83 6.37 -22.21
N CYS A 234 7.06 5.62 -21.14
CA CYS A 234 7.19 6.20 -19.79
C CYS A 234 8.39 7.13 -19.72
N LEU A 235 9.56 6.73 -20.24
CA LEU A 235 10.76 7.57 -20.30
C LEU A 235 10.54 8.85 -21.13
N GLU A 236 9.86 8.73 -22.28
CA GLU A 236 9.48 9.91 -23.08
C GLU A 236 8.56 10.85 -22.30
N GLN A 237 7.54 10.31 -21.61
CA GLN A 237 6.64 11.11 -20.78
C GLN A 237 7.35 11.77 -19.61
N GLU A 238 8.27 11.08 -18.94
CA GLU A 238 9.08 11.65 -17.86
C GLU A 238 9.95 12.80 -18.37
N SER A 239 10.57 12.64 -19.54
CA SER A 239 11.34 13.71 -20.19
C SER A 239 10.46 14.93 -20.52
N PHE A 240 9.24 14.69 -21.00
CA PHE A 240 8.27 15.73 -21.31
C PHE A 240 7.80 16.47 -20.05
N ILE A 241 7.52 15.73 -18.97
CA ILE A 241 7.16 16.32 -17.66
C ILE A 241 8.30 17.15 -17.10
N SER A 242 9.55 16.67 -17.22
CA SER A 242 10.73 17.43 -16.79
C SER A 242 10.85 18.75 -17.55
N ASN A 243 10.71 18.72 -18.87
CA ASN A 243 10.71 19.93 -19.70
C ASN A 243 9.58 20.90 -19.33
N LEU A 244 8.38 20.40 -19.02
CA LEU A 244 7.27 21.24 -18.56
C LEU A 244 7.56 21.87 -17.19
N LYS A 245 8.17 21.13 -16.26
CA LYS A 245 8.57 21.67 -14.94
C LYS A 245 9.61 22.78 -15.09
N GLU A 246 10.56 22.62 -16.00
CA GLU A 246 11.57 23.65 -16.28
C GLU A 246 10.93 24.91 -16.86
N LYS A 247 10.05 24.77 -17.86
CA LYS A 247 9.27 25.89 -18.40
C LYS A 247 8.43 26.58 -17.34
N LEU A 248 7.82 25.83 -16.43
CA LEU A 248 7.02 26.39 -15.34
C LEU A 248 7.89 27.17 -14.34
N LYS A 249 9.10 26.69 -14.04
CA LYS A 249 10.09 27.43 -13.23
C LYS A 249 10.52 28.73 -13.92
N GLU A 250 10.79 28.68 -15.23
CA GLU A 250 11.16 29.87 -16.01
C GLU A 250 10.03 30.91 -16.01
N GLN A 251 8.79 30.48 -16.26
CA GLN A 251 7.60 31.34 -16.22
C GLN A 251 7.36 31.91 -14.82
N SER A 252 7.50 31.10 -13.77
CA SER A 252 7.40 31.58 -12.39
C SER A 252 8.50 32.60 -12.06
N GLY A 253 9.72 32.40 -12.55
CA GLY A 253 10.82 33.36 -12.42
C GLY A 253 10.52 34.68 -13.12
N ARG A 254 9.94 34.63 -14.34
CA ARG A 254 9.50 35.83 -15.07
C ARG A 254 8.39 36.58 -14.36
N ILE A 255 7.38 35.88 -13.85
CA ILE A 255 6.29 36.51 -13.09
C ILE A 255 6.85 37.24 -11.87
N LYS A 256 7.73 36.59 -11.10
CA LYS A 256 8.39 37.23 -9.95
C LYS A 256 9.20 38.46 -10.35
N ALA A 257 9.91 38.40 -11.47
CA ALA A 257 10.64 39.56 -11.97
C ALA A 257 9.68 40.72 -12.32
N TYR A 258 8.56 40.44 -12.98
CA TYR A 258 7.53 41.45 -13.27
C TYR A 258 6.84 41.98 -12.02
N GLU A 259 6.57 41.13 -11.02
CA GLU A 259 6.05 41.54 -9.72
C GLU A 259 7.02 42.50 -9.04
N THR A 260 8.31 42.17 -8.99
CA THR A 260 9.33 43.06 -8.39
C THR A 260 9.52 44.36 -9.16
N GLU A 261 9.44 44.32 -10.51
CA GLU A 261 9.52 45.51 -11.35
C GLU A 261 8.31 46.43 -11.10
N MET A 262 7.11 45.85 -11.07
CA MET A 262 5.86 46.57 -10.80
C MET A 262 5.84 47.14 -9.37
N GLU A 263 6.27 46.38 -8.36
CA GLU A 263 6.42 46.88 -6.99
C GLU A 263 7.38 48.07 -6.94
N SER A 264 8.55 47.96 -7.59
CA SER A 264 9.53 49.06 -7.64
C SER A 264 8.98 50.30 -8.37
N GLU A 265 8.18 50.11 -9.42
CA GLU A 265 7.54 51.22 -10.15
C GLU A 265 6.44 51.87 -9.31
N ILE A 266 5.63 51.07 -8.61
CA ILE A 266 4.60 51.57 -7.68
C ILE A 266 5.27 52.36 -6.55
N GLU A 267 6.31 51.81 -5.90
CA GLU A 267 7.07 52.52 -4.87
C GLU A 267 7.64 53.83 -5.41
N ALA A 268 8.23 53.83 -6.61
CA ALA A 268 8.75 55.05 -7.21
C ALA A 268 7.65 56.09 -7.49
N ARG A 269 6.50 55.67 -8.02
CA ARG A 269 5.34 56.56 -8.28
C ARG A 269 4.73 57.09 -7.00
N VAL A 270 4.60 56.24 -5.98
CA VAL A 270 4.10 56.61 -4.64
C VAL A 270 5.05 57.59 -3.97
N ALA A 271 6.36 57.33 -4.01
CA ALA A 271 7.38 58.26 -3.50
C ALA A 271 7.38 59.60 -4.25
N CYS A 272 7.16 59.59 -5.57
CA CYS A 272 7.02 60.81 -6.37
C CYS A 272 5.74 61.57 -5.99
N PHE A 273 4.61 60.87 -5.86
CA PHE A 273 3.34 61.43 -5.43
C PHE A 273 3.45 62.06 -4.03
N TYR A 274 4.04 61.36 -3.06
CA TYR A 274 4.25 61.91 -1.71
C TYR A 274 5.21 63.12 -1.73
N ARG A 275 6.26 63.10 -2.55
CA ARG A 275 7.18 64.24 -2.68
C ARG A 275 6.53 65.46 -3.35
N GLU A 276 5.60 65.25 -4.29
CA GLU A 276 4.92 66.31 -5.02
C GLU A 276 3.68 66.86 -4.29
N PHE A 277 2.93 66.01 -3.59
CA PHE A 277 1.65 66.37 -2.96
C PHE A 277 1.69 66.44 -1.44
N CYS A 278 2.66 65.80 -0.79
CA CYS A 278 2.75 65.71 0.66
C CYS A 278 4.13 66.17 1.17
N ASN A 279 4.42 67.46 1.06
CA ASN A 279 5.34 68.14 2.00
C ASN A 279 4.67 68.26 3.38
N CYS A 280 4.19 67.14 3.94
CA CYS A 280 3.65 67.06 5.29
C CYS A 280 4.30 65.90 6.03
N ASP A 281 4.80 66.25 7.21
CA ASP A 281 5.88 65.63 7.94
C ASP A 281 5.40 64.45 8.81
N MET A 282 4.71 63.46 8.25
CA MET A 282 4.29 62.25 8.99
C MET A 282 4.18 61.02 8.08
N CYS A 283 5.02 60.02 8.32
CA CYS A 283 5.12 58.79 7.53
C CYS A 283 4.22 57.67 8.09
N GLU A 284 3.34 57.12 7.24
CA GLU A 284 2.49 55.95 7.55
C GLU A 284 3.27 54.62 7.71
N GLU A 285 4.59 54.62 7.43
CA GLU A 285 5.46 53.43 7.51
C GLU A 285 5.68 52.89 8.93
N GLU A 286 5.40 53.67 9.98
CA GLU A 286 5.56 53.18 11.36
C GLU A 286 4.46 52.21 11.80
N LEU A 287 3.27 52.25 11.18
CA LEU A 287 2.14 51.40 11.56
C LEU A 287 2.27 49.95 11.06
N TRP A 288 3.02 49.72 9.97
CA TRP A 288 3.08 48.41 9.31
C TRP A 288 4.22 47.52 9.80
N LYS A 289 5.27 48.10 10.40
CA LYS A 289 6.44 47.36 10.92
C LYS A 289 6.11 46.46 12.13
N ASP A 290 5.04 46.75 12.87
CA ASP A 290 4.65 45.95 14.02
C ASP A 290 3.84 44.69 13.65
N SER A 291 3.14 44.68 12.50
CA SER A 291 2.42 43.48 12.03
C SER A 291 3.36 42.36 11.54
N MET A 292 4.53 42.72 11.02
CA MET A 292 5.49 41.75 10.46
C MET A 292 6.31 40.98 11.52
N LYS A 293 6.19 41.32 12.81
CA LYS A 293 6.89 40.64 13.92
C LYS A 293 6.04 39.61 14.69
N GLU A 294 4.88 39.23 14.14
CA GLU A 294 3.88 38.34 14.77
C GLU A 294 4.34 36.89 15.05
N GLY A 295 5.54 36.47 14.60
CA GLY A 295 6.06 35.11 14.81
C GLY A 295 6.88 34.85 16.09
N GLY A 296 7.13 35.85 16.94
CA GLY A 296 8.27 35.82 17.86
C GLY A 296 8.08 35.36 19.32
N SER A 297 6.87 35.42 19.93
CA SER A 297 6.73 35.13 21.37
C SER A 297 6.10 33.75 21.64
N LYS A 298 6.82 32.90 22.38
CA LYS A 298 6.36 31.55 22.79
C LYS A 298 5.23 31.57 23.83
N ASP A 299 5.02 32.69 24.51
CA ASP A 299 4.02 32.82 25.56
C ASP A 299 2.65 33.27 25.00
N LEU A 300 1.61 32.48 25.30
CA LEU A 300 0.24 32.71 24.84
C LEU A 300 -0.37 33.95 25.49
N LEU A 301 -0.10 34.18 26.78
CA LEU A 301 -0.66 35.33 27.50
C LEU A 301 -0.15 36.65 26.91
N GLN A 302 1.14 36.72 26.63
CA GLN A 302 1.76 37.90 26.02
C GLN A 302 1.25 38.17 24.59
N ARG A 303 0.91 37.12 23.83
CA ARG A 303 0.28 37.26 22.50
C ARG A 303 -1.15 37.78 22.61
N VAL A 304 -1.90 37.28 23.59
CA VAL A 304 -3.27 37.73 23.86
C VAL A 304 -3.29 39.19 24.30
N GLU A 305 -2.41 39.60 25.22
CA GLU A 305 -2.29 40.99 25.66
C GLU A 305 -1.97 41.93 24.50
N ARG A 306 -1.02 41.56 23.62
CA ARG A 306 -0.67 42.38 22.45
C ARG A 306 -1.82 42.48 21.44
N ALA A 307 -2.50 41.38 21.15
CA ALA A 307 -3.68 41.39 20.28
C ALA A 307 -4.81 42.26 20.85
N LEU A 308 -5.03 42.19 22.17
CA LEU A 308 -6.01 43.04 22.85
C LEU A 308 -5.62 44.53 22.82
N THR A 309 -4.33 44.86 22.97
CA THR A 309 -3.88 46.25 22.81
C THR A 309 -4.03 46.75 21.38
N ALA A 310 -3.70 45.94 20.38
CA ALA A 310 -3.89 46.28 18.97
C ALA A 310 -5.38 46.50 18.66
N GLN A 311 -6.27 45.62 19.14
CA GLN A 311 -7.70 45.78 18.98
C GLN A 311 -8.22 47.04 19.70
N SER A 312 -7.73 47.34 20.90
CA SER A 312 -8.09 48.57 21.62
C SER A 312 -7.69 49.85 20.87
N HIS A 313 -6.53 49.84 20.20
CA HIS A 313 -6.12 50.94 19.32
C HIS A 313 -7.01 51.07 18.08
N LEU A 314 -7.40 49.95 17.46
CA LEU A 314 -8.34 49.95 16.33
C LEU A 314 -9.73 50.43 16.77
N ASP A 315 -10.23 49.97 17.91
CA ASP A 315 -11.51 50.38 18.51
C ASP A 315 -11.51 51.88 18.85
N SER A 316 -10.36 52.44 19.23
CA SER A 316 -10.20 53.88 19.47
C SER A 316 -10.22 54.71 18.19
N ARG A 317 -9.65 54.19 17.09
CA ARG A 317 -9.54 54.90 15.80
C ARG A 317 -10.81 54.82 14.96
N TYR A 318 -11.41 53.63 14.87
CA TYR A 318 -12.58 53.36 14.02
C TYR A 318 -13.90 53.36 14.80
N GLY A 319 -13.83 53.41 16.13
CA GLY A 319 -14.98 53.24 17.00
C GLY A 319 -15.37 51.77 17.15
N THR A 320 -16.12 51.46 18.21
CA THR A 320 -16.67 50.11 18.39
C THR A 320 -17.90 49.92 17.53
N ARG A 321 -18.14 48.68 17.07
CA ARG A 321 -19.36 48.31 16.35
C ARG A 321 -20.62 48.80 17.07
N SER A 322 -20.68 48.63 18.40
CA SER A 322 -21.78 49.09 19.24
C SER A 322 -22.02 50.60 19.13
N ARG A 323 -20.96 51.41 19.05
CA ARG A 323 -21.04 52.86 18.90
C ARG A 323 -21.53 53.25 17.51
N VAL A 324 -21.03 52.60 16.46
CA VAL A 324 -21.46 52.79 15.07
C VAL A 324 -22.95 52.43 14.92
N THR A 325 -23.37 51.27 15.42
CA THR A 325 -24.79 50.84 15.35
C THR A 325 -25.72 51.76 16.14
N ALA A 326 -25.31 52.23 17.32
CA ALA A 326 -26.10 53.18 18.10
C ALA A 326 -26.25 54.54 17.39
N ARG A 327 -25.19 55.01 16.72
CA ARG A 327 -25.22 56.24 15.93
C ARG A 327 -26.12 56.09 14.70
N LEU A 328 -26.00 54.98 13.96
CA LEU A 328 -26.87 54.66 12.82
C LEU A 328 -28.34 54.66 13.21
N LYS A 329 -28.71 53.95 14.28
CA LYS A 329 -30.10 53.92 14.75
C LYS A 329 -30.65 55.31 15.07
N LYS A 330 -29.80 56.19 15.61
CA LYS A 330 -30.18 57.59 15.92
C LYS A 330 -30.36 58.42 14.63
N LEU A 331 -29.50 58.23 13.63
CA LEU A 331 -29.59 58.91 12.34
C LEU A 331 -30.82 58.43 11.55
N GLU A 332 -31.07 57.13 11.48
CA GLU A 332 -32.25 56.53 10.83
C GLU A 332 -33.55 57.01 11.46
N SER A 333 -33.63 57.04 12.79
CA SER A 333 -34.80 57.60 13.49
C SER A 333 -35.05 59.07 13.15
N LYS A 334 -34.00 59.88 12.98
CA LYS A 334 -34.13 61.29 12.60
C LYS A 334 -34.50 61.46 11.13
N TYR A 335 -33.98 60.60 10.26
CA TYR A 335 -34.37 60.53 8.86
C TYR A 335 -35.86 60.19 8.71
N GLU A 336 -36.39 59.22 9.48
CA GLU A 336 -37.82 58.89 9.50
C GLU A 336 -38.70 60.04 10.03
N GLU A 337 -38.23 60.79 11.03
CA GLU A 337 -38.93 62.01 11.49
C GLU A 337 -39.00 63.07 10.39
N VAL A 338 -37.91 63.27 9.65
CA VAL A 338 -37.83 64.21 8.52
C VAL A 338 -38.73 63.77 7.36
N GLU A 339 -38.73 62.48 7.00
CA GLU A 339 -39.62 61.93 5.96
C GLU A 339 -41.10 62.10 6.34
N ARG A 340 -41.47 61.83 7.60
CA ARG A 340 -42.84 62.07 8.09
C ARG A 340 -43.22 63.55 7.98
N ALA A 341 -42.34 64.45 8.39
CA ALA A 341 -42.58 65.89 8.29
C ALA A 341 -42.67 66.37 6.83
N LEU A 342 -41.90 65.79 5.90
CA LEU A 342 -41.99 66.11 4.47
C LEU A 342 -43.27 65.54 3.83
N SER A 343 -43.77 64.40 4.30
CA SER A 343 -44.99 63.78 3.76
C SER A 343 -46.29 64.53 4.10
N ASP A 344 -46.29 65.31 5.18
CA ASP A 344 -47.47 66.01 5.73
C ASP A 344 -47.50 67.52 5.41
N VAL A 345 -46.55 68.00 4.59
CA VAL A 345 -46.36 69.44 4.32
C VAL A 345 -46.62 69.79 2.86
N LEU A 346 -47.44 70.83 2.64
CA LEU A 346 -47.79 71.34 1.31
C LEU A 346 -46.65 72.12 0.61
N VAL A 347 -45.75 72.75 1.38
CA VAL A 347 -44.57 73.47 0.88
C VAL A 347 -43.37 73.11 1.75
N PRO A 348 -42.47 72.20 1.30
CA PRO A 348 -41.36 71.75 2.11
C PRO A 348 -40.34 72.87 2.33
N ALA A 349 -39.84 73.00 3.56
CA ALA A 349 -38.77 73.95 3.87
C ALA A 349 -37.44 73.49 3.23
N GLN A 350 -36.73 74.39 2.56
CA GLN A 350 -35.47 74.06 1.89
C GLN A 350 -34.39 73.53 2.85
N SER A 351 -34.41 73.97 4.11
CA SER A 351 -33.54 73.46 5.17
C SER A 351 -33.84 71.99 5.53
N LEU A 352 -35.09 71.56 5.43
CA LEU A 352 -35.53 70.20 5.73
C LEU A 352 -35.15 69.23 4.59
N LEU A 353 -35.23 69.70 3.33
CA LEU A 353 -34.75 68.96 2.16
C LEU A 353 -33.23 68.76 2.21
N LYS A 354 -32.46 69.80 2.56
CA LYS A 354 -31.01 69.67 2.77
C LYS A 354 -30.67 68.71 3.91
N ALA A 355 -31.37 68.82 5.05
CA ALA A 355 -31.17 67.92 6.17
C ALA A 355 -31.46 66.45 5.82
N ARG A 356 -32.43 66.19 4.93
CA ARG A 356 -32.72 64.84 4.41
C ARG A 356 -31.54 64.30 3.60
N GLU A 357 -31.00 65.08 2.67
CA GLU A 357 -29.85 64.71 1.84
C GLU A 357 -28.59 64.48 2.70
N ASP A 358 -28.33 65.39 3.65
CA ASP A 358 -27.21 65.27 4.59
C ASP A 358 -27.33 64.01 5.45
N LEU A 359 -28.55 63.71 5.97
CA LEU A 359 -28.80 62.49 6.73
C LEU A 359 -28.64 61.22 5.89
N GLN A 360 -29.03 61.22 4.61
CA GLN A 360 -28.81 60.08 3.71
C GLN A 360 -27.32 59.81 3.51
N LEU A 361 -26.53 60.86 3.25
CA LEU A 361 -25.09 60.76 3.08
C LEU A 361 -24.39 60.30 4.36
N GLU A 362 -24.80 60.82 5.52
CA GLU A 362 -24.25 60.40 6.81
C GLU A 362 -24.60 58.93 7.10
N ILE A 363 -25.85 58.51 6.87
CA ILE A 363 -26.27 57.11 7.02
C ILE A 363 -25.48 56.18 6.09
N ALA A 364 -25.28 56.56 4.83
CA ALA A 364 -24.48 55.78 3.89
C ALA A 364 -23.02 55.64 4.36
N HIS A 365 -22.40 56.75 4.78
CA HIS A 365 -21.04 56.75 5.30
C HIS A 365 -20.88 55.87 6.55
N TRP A 366 -21.81 55.95 7.51
CA TRP A 366 -21.75 55.12 8.71
C TRP A 366 -22.06 53.64 8.43
N ARG A 367 -22.82 53.32 7.39
CA ARG A 367 -23.05 51.94 6.93
C ARG A 367 -21.81 51.34 6.27
N GLU A 368 -21.05 52.12 5.51
CA GLU A 368 -19.77 51.69 4.93
C GLU A 368 -18.71 51.37 6.00
N MET A 369 -18.78 52.02 7.18
CA MET A 369 -17.90 51.72 8.30
C MET A 369 -18.25 50.44 9.07
N LEU A 370 -19.41 49.83 8.81
CA LEU A 370 -19.68 48.48 9.31
C LEU A 370 -19.04 47.47 8.36
N PRO A 371 -18.33 46.43 8.86
CA PRO A 371 -17.92 45.33 8.00
C PRO A 371 -19.14 44.81 7.27
N GLY A 372 -19.03 44.64 5.95
CA GLY A 372 -20.15 44.29 5.09
C GLY A 372 -20.91 43.09 5.65
N ALA A 373 -22.21 42.99 5.34
CA ALA A 373 -23.03 41.82 5.69
C ALA A 373 -22.39 40.47 5.25
N GLU A 374 -21.37 40.51 4.38
CA GLU A 374 -20.52 39.41 3.94
C GLU A 374 -19.59 38.84 5.02
N GLU A 375 -19.22 39.59 6.05
CA GLU A 375 -18.33 39.13 7.15
C GLU A 375 -19.08 38.86 8.47
N ALA A 376 -20.27 39.45 8.65
CA ALA A 376 -21.10 39.21 9.82
C ALA A 376 -21.93 37.93 9.67
N CYS A 377 -21.26 36.78 9.61
CA CYS A 377 -21.94 35.50 9.69
C CYS A 377 -22.61 35.38 11.08
N SER A 378 -23.94 35.36 11.12
CA SER A 378 -24.69 35.02 12.35
C SER A 378 -24.15 33.70 12.92
N PRO A 379 -24.06 33.55 14.26
CA PRO A 379 -23.56 32.31 14.88
C PRO A 379 -24.28 31.06 14.36
N LEU A 380 -25.55 31.19 14.01
CA LEU A 380 -26.34 30.11 13.40
C LEU A 380 -25.91 29.83 11.96
N ALA A 381 -25.73 30.86 11.13
CA ALA A 381 -25.25 30.71 9.76
C ALA A 381 -23.81 30.14 9.71
N GLY A 382 -22.93 30.60 10.60
CA GLY A 382 -21.58 30.04 10.75
C GLY A 382 -21.60 28.57 11.18
N SER A 383 -22.49 28.19 12.09
CA SER A 383 -22.64 26.80 12.54
C SER A 383 -23.18 25.88 11.44
N LEU A 384 -24.18 26.32 10.67
CA LEU A 384 -24.74 25.58 9.54
C LEU A 384 -23.71 25.41 8.41
N LEU A 385 -22.93 26.45 8.12
CA LEU A 385 -21.84 26.38 7.14
C LEU A 385 -20.68 25.49 7.62
N GLY A 386 -20.38 25.52 8.92
CA GLY A 386 -19.46 24.57 9.56
C GLY A 386 -19.93 23.13 9.43
N HIS A 387 -21.22 22.87 9.65
CA HIS A 387 -21.82 21.55 9.47
C HIS A 387 -21.73 21.07 8.01
N ALA A 388 -22.05 21.94 7.04
CA ALA A 388 -21.90 21.65 5.62
C ALA A 388 -20.46 21.23 5.24
N ARG A 389 -19.46 21.82 5.87
CA ARG A 389 -18.05 21.47 5.66
C ARG A 389 -17.66 20.09 6.21
N THR A 390 -18.44 19.49 7.11
CA THR A 390 -18.12 18.16 7.66
C THR A 390 -18.49 16.99 6.74
N PHE A 391 -19.39 17.18 5.76
CA PHE A 391 -19.74 16.13 4.80
C PHE A 391 -18.52 15.69 3.96
N LYS A 392 -18.40 14.38 3.69
CA LYS A 392 -17.26 13.79 2.98
C LYS A 392 -17.34 14.04 1.47
N VAL A 393 -16.19 14.01 0.79
CA VAL A 393 -16.10 14.14 -0.69
C VAL A 393 -16.29 12.78 -1.36
N ASN A 394 -17.50 12.24 -1.26
CA ASN A 394 -17.95 11.01 -1.92
C ASN A 394 -19.40 11.17 -2.40
N GLU A 395 -19.91 10.22 -3.18
CA GLU A 395 -21.27 10.29 -3.76
C GLU A 395 -22.35 10.50 -2.70
N GLU A 396 -22.25 9.78 -1.57
CA GLU A 396 -23.15 9.92 -0.43
C GLU A 396 -23.05 11.30 0.24
N GLY A 397 -21.84 11.81 0.46
CA GLY A 397 -21.63 13.13 1.05
C GLY A 397 -22.05 14.29 0.14
N ILE A 398 -22.01 14.10 -1.18
CA ILE A 398 -22.57 15.05 -2.15
C ILE A 398 -24.10 15.04 -2.08
N ARG A 399 -24.75 13.87 -2.04
CA ARG A 399 -26.22 13.78 -1.84
C ARG A 399 -26.67 14.40 -0.53
N GLN A 400 -25.92 14.19 0.56
CA GLN A 400 -26.20 14.79 1.86
C GLN A 400 -26.08 16.32 1.82
N LEU A 401 -25.09 16.85 1.11
CA LEU A 401 -24.92 18.30 0.94
C LEU A 401 -26.02 18.93 0.05
N GLU A 402 -26.49 18.20 -0.97
CA GLU A 402 -27.64 18.59 -1.79
C GLU A 402 -28.95 18.63 -0.99
N ALA A 403 -29.18 17.60 -0.16
CA ALA A 403 -30.32 17.56 0.74
C ALA A 403 -30.28 18.70 1.76
N PHE A 404 -29.09 18.98 2.34
CA PHE A 404 -28.89 20.08 3.27
C PHE A 404 -29.16 21.45 2.64
N LEU A 405 -28.70 21.69 1.40
CA LEU A 405 -29.01 22.92 0.66
C LEU A 405 -30.52 23.08 0.40
N ALA A 406 -31.20 21.98 0.06
CA ALA A 406 -32.65 21.98 -0.15
C ALA A 406 -33.43 22.24 1.15
N GLU A 407 -32.94 21.73 2.28
CA GLU A 407 -33.51 21.96 3.61
C GLU A 407 -33.34 23.42 4.05
N VAL A 408 -32.17 24.04 3.84
CA VAL A 408 -31.97 25.48 4.11
C VAL A 408 -32.97 26.34 3.32
N GLY A 409 -33.41 25.90 2.14
CA GLY A 409 -34.41 26.58 1.32
C GLY A 409 -35.88 26.33 1.71
N ARG A 410 -36.20 25.18 2.34
CA ARG A 410 -37.59 24.67 2.51
C ARG A 410 -38.01 24.31 3.93
N SER A 411 -37.07 24.20 4.87
CA SER A 411 -37.30 23.77 6.26
C SER A 411 -37.70 24.94 7.17
N PRO A 412 -38.36 24.70 8.32
CA PRO A 412 -38.50 25.68 9.41
C PRO A 412 -37.18 26.33 9.84
N ILE A 413 -36.02 25.69 9.61
CA ILE A 413 -34.70 26.30 9.84
C ILE A 413 -34.50 27.55 8.97
N GLY A 414 -35.02 27.55 7.74
CA GLY A 414 -34.99 28.70 6.85
C GLY A 414 -35.86 29.88 7.30
N THR A 415 -36.81 29.65 8.22
CA THR A 415 -37.62 30.72 8.84
C THR A 415 -36.93 31.40 10.03
N LEU A 416 -35.86 30.79 10.56
CA LEU A 416 -35.02 31.35 11.63
C LEU A 416 -33.87 32.21 11.08
N LEU A 417 -33.68 32.22 9.76
CA LEU A 417 -32.64 32.96 9.06
C LEU A 417 -33.28 34.17 8.36
N ASN A 418 -32.62 35.32 8.44
CA ASN A 418 -33.01 36.49 7.65
C ASN A 418 -32.76 36.20 6.16
N GLU A 419 -33.48 36.88 5.25
CA GLU A 419 -33.34 36.65 3.80
C GLU A 419 -31.90 36.86 3.30
N GLU A 420 -31.16 37.80 3.88
CA GLU A 420 -29.73 38.01 3.58
C GLU A 420 -28.85 36.83 4.01
N GLU A 421 -29.12 36.24 5.17
CA GLU A 421 -28.39 35.07 5.70
C GLU A 421 -28.70 33.81 4.89
N LYS A 422 -29.95 33.67 4.45
CA LYS A 422 -30.41 32.58 3.58
C LYS A 422 -29.74 32.67 2.22
N ALA A 423 -29.69 33.86 1.61
CA ALA A 423 -29.00 34.09 0.34
C ALA A 423 -27.49 33.80 0.45
N PHE A 424 -26.86 34.23 1.55
CA PHE A 424 -25.45 33.95 1.85
C PHE A 424 -25.17 32.44 1.97
N LEU A 425 -25.97 31.72 2.76
CA LEU A 425 -25.82 30.27 2.96
C LEU A 425 -26.05 29.50 1.66
N GLN A 426 -27.07 29.84 0.89
CA GLN A 426 -27.35 29.19 -0.39
C GLN A 426 -26.20 29.37 -1.38
N ARG A 427 -25.65 30.59 -1.47
CA ARG A 427 -24.48 30.87 -2.31
C ARG A 427 -23.25 30.08 -1.84
N SER A 428 -22.95 30.12 -0.55
CA SER A 428 -21.74 29.51 0.01
C SER A 428 -21.76 27.99 -0.02
N ILE A 429 -22.90 27.37 0.31
CA ILE A 429 -23.10 25.92 0.21
C ILE A 429 -23.12 25.50 -1.28
N GLY A 430 -23.70 26.31 -2.16
CA GLY A 430 -23.67 26.09 -3.61
C GLY A 430 -22.24 26.06 -4.18
N MET A 431 -21.36 26.97 -3.75
CA MET A 431 -19.94 26.96 -4.12
C MET A 431 -19.23 25.70 -3.58
N LEU A 432 -19.43 25.36 -2.31
CA LEU A 432 -18.86 24.16 -1.69
C LEU A 432 -19.27 22.88 -2.45
N LEU A 433 -20.52 22.81 -2.90
CA LEU A 433 -21.07 21.68 -3.64
C LEU A 433 -20.47 21.57 -5.04
N ALA A 434 -20.30 22.70 -5.73
CA ALA A 434 -19.63 22.74 -7.03
C ALA A 434 -18.16 22.29 -6.93
N GLU A 435 -17.43 22.75 -5.90
CA GLU A 435 -16.05 22.33 -5.63
C GLU A 435 -15.97 20.82 -5.35
N ARG A 436 -16.82 20.30 -4.46
CA ARG A 436 -16.81 18.88 -4.10
C ARG A 436 -17.18 17.96 -5.25
N ARG A 437 -18.14 18.34 -6.10
CA ARG A 437 -18.45 17.60 -7.34
C ARG A 437 -17.26 17.56 -8.29
N LYS A 438 -16.55 18.68 -8.48
CA LYS A 438 -15.34 18.71 -9.31
C LYS A 438 -14.25 17.78 -8.77
N ILE A 439 -14.00 17.81 -7.46
CA ILE A 439 -13.00 16.95 -6.82
C ILE A 439 -13.40 15.48 -6.94
N TRP A 440 -14.66 15.13 -6.66
CA TRP A 440 -15.14 13.76 -6.78
C TRP A 440 -15.07 13.23 -8.22
N GLN A 441 -15.47 14.04 -9.21
CA GLN A 441 -15.36 13.71 -10.63
C GLN A 441 -13.90 13.51 -11.07
N ALA A 442 -12.98 14.38 -10.61
CA ALA A 442 -11.55 14.21 -10.86
C ALA A 442 -11.00 12.91 -10.24
N CYS A 443 -11.42 12.56 -9.01
CA CYS A 443 -11.05 11.30 -8.36
C CYS A 443 -11.62 10.07 -9.09
N MET A 444 -12.83 10.16 -9.66
CA MET A 444 -13.44 9.08 -10.45
C MET A 444 -12.74 8.89 -11.80
N LEU A 445 -12.38 9.98 -12.49
CA LEU A 445 -11.62 9.95 -13.75
C LEU A 445 -10.19 9.40 -13.54
N ALA A 446 -9.59 9.64 -12.38
CA ALA A 446 -8.30 9.05 -12.03
C ALA A 446 -8.38 7.52 -11.78
N LYS A 447 -9.53 7.01 -11.31
CA LYS A 447 -9.77 5.57 -11.10
C LYS A 447 -10.20 4.84 -12.38
N HIS A 448 -10.86 5.55 -13.30
CA HIS A 448 -11.30 5.02 -14.59
C HIS A 448 -10.91 6.00 -15.70
N PRO A 449 -9.65 5.96 -16.18
CA PRO A 449 -9.26 6.79 -17.32
C PRO A 449 -10.13 6.43 -18.52
N PRO A 450 -10.63 7.41 -19.28
CA PRO A 450 -11.53 7.15 -20.39
C PRO A 450 -10.83 6.25 -21.41
N VAL A 451 -11.44 5.10 -21.71
CA VAL A 451 -11.03 4.23 -22.81
C VAL A 451 -11.18 5.04 -24.09
N ARG A 452 -10.05 5.36 -24.73
CA ARG A 452 -10.06 5.95 -26.08
C ARG A 452 -10.77 4.97 -27.01
N ILE A 453 -12.00 5.28 -27.39
CA ILE A 453 -12.60 4.79 -28.63
C ILE A 453 -11.93 5.61 -29.73
N LEU A 454 -10.90 5.04 -30.35
CA LEU A 454 -10.29 5.62 -31.54
C LEU A 454 -11.23 5.41 -32.73
N PRO A 455 -11.40 6.40 -33.63
CA PRO A 455 -12.05 6.21 -34.93
C PRO A 455 -11.25 5.28 -35.85
#